data_AF-G9ETP8-F1
#
_entry.id   AF-G9ETP8-F1
#
_cell.length_a   1.000
_cell.length_b   1.000
_cell.length_c   1.000
_cell.angle_alpha   90.00
_cell.angle_beta   90.00
_cell.angle_gamma   90.00
#
_symmetry.space_group_name_H-M   'P 1'
#
loop_
_entity.id
_entity.type
_entity.pdbx_description
1 polymer ?
#
loop_
_entity_poly.entity_id
_entity_poly.type
_entity_poly.pdbx_seq_one_letter_code
_entity_poly.pdbx_strand_id
1 'polypeptide(L)'
;MDTSNTHKKLFVLDTNILMSDPTAIYHFEEHDIYLPMVVLEELDNHKTGISEVARNVRQTNRMLVELMSNATHEQIVSGLPIPSYLNSEQKK
;
A
#
# COMPACT_ATOMS: atom_id res chain seq x y z
N MET A 1 34.67 0.30 -6.48
CA MET A 1 33.98 1.59 -6.29
C MET A 1 32.52 1.34 -6.61
N ASP A 2 31.72 1.18 -5.56
CA ASP A 2 30.30 0.84 -5.69
C ASP A 2 29.52 2.12 -5.97
N THR A 3 28.98 2.24 -7.18
CA THR A 3 28.21 3.42 -7.64
C THR A 3 26.85 2.97 -8.14
N SER A 4 26.06 2.37 -7.25
CA SER A 4 24.65 2.10 -7.45
C SER A 4 23.86 2.87 -6.41
N ASN A 5 23.89 4.21 -6.53
CA ASN A 5 22.91 5.06 -5.85
C ASN A 5 21.56 4.86 -6.55
N THR A 6 20.89 3.74 -6.27
CA THR A 6 19.48 3.55 -6.58
C THR A 6 18.72 4.49 -5.66
N HIS A 7 18.48 5.70 -6.16
CA HIS A 7 17.70 6.71 -5.44
C HIS A 7 16.30 6.15 -5.18
N LYS A 8 16.09 5.61 -3.97
CA LYS A 8 14.75 5.29 -3.48
C LYS A 8 13.95 6.58 -3.46
N LYS A 9 12.87 6.61 -4.23
CA LYS A 9 11.93 7.72 -4.26
C LYS A 9 10.84 7.45 -3.24
N LEU A 10 10.29 8.52 -2.68
CA LEU A 10 9.10 8.48 -1.85
C LEU A 10 7.90 8.90 -2.70
N PHE A 11 6.93 8.01 -2.88
CA PHE A 11 5.68 8.30 -3.56
C PHE A 11 4.59 8.60 -2.55
N VAL A 12 3.80 9.63 -2.81
CA VAL A 12 2.59 9.90 -2.04
C VAL A 12 1.43 9.25 -2.78
N LEU A 13 0.75 8.31 -2.13
CA LEU A 13 -0.42 7.68 -2.73
C LEU A 13 -1.67 8.51 -2.47
N ASP A 14 -2.53 8.56 -3.49
CA ASP A 14 -3.86 9.19 -3.46
C ASP A 14 -4.95 8.12 -3.43
N THR A 15 -6.11 8.47 -2.88
CA THR A 15 -7.29 7.62 -2.77
C THR A 15 -7.77 7.13 -4.13
N ASN A 16 -7.70 7.98 -5.16
CA ASN A 16 -8.15 7.63 -6.52
C ASN A 16 -7.40 6.43 -7.10
N ILE A 17 -6.10 6.31 -6.82
CA ILE A 17 -5.28 5.17 -7.26
C ILE A 17 -5.82 3.90 -6.60
N LEU A 18 -6.06 3.95 -5.29
CA LEU A 18 -6.53 2.82 -4.49
C LEU A 18 -7.99 2.44 -4.73
N MET A 19 -8.82 3.40 -5.16
CA MET A 19 -10.21 3.18 -5.59
C MET A 19 -10.28 2.50 -6.95
N SER A 20 -9.29 2.75 -7.81
CA SER A 20 -9.22 2.18 -9.16
C SER A 20 -8.53 0.82 -9.17
N ASP A 21 -7.48 0.67 -8.38
CA ASP A 21 -6.71 -0.57 -8.24
C ASP A 21 -6.28 -0.81 -6.78
N PRO A 22 -6.85 -1.81 -6.09
CA PRO A 22 -6.45 -2.12 -4.72
C PRO A 22 -5.03 -2.68 -4.62
N THR A 23 -4.47 -3.24 -5.70
CA THR A 23 -3.13 -3.84 -5.73
C THR A 23 -2.01 -2.83 -5.97
N ALA A 24 -2.35 -1.56 -6.23
CA ALA A 24 -1.40 -0.50 -6.52
C ALA A 24 -0.27 -0.40 -5.49
N ILE A 25 -0.56 -0.60 -4.19
CA ILE A 25 0.44 -0.53 -3.11
C ILE A 25 1.63 -1.49 -3.31
N TYR A 26 1.49 -2.54 -4.10
CA TYR A 26 2.54 -3.53 -4.35
C TYR A 26 3.36 -3.28 -5.63
N HIS A 27 3.01 -2.25 -6.41
CA HIS A 27 3.63 -1.96 -7.71
C HIS A 27 4.76 -0.91 -7.66
N PHE A 28 5.22 -0.55 -6.46
CA PHE A 28 6.25 0.48 -6.27
C PHE A 28 7.67 -0.06 -6.09
N GLU A 29 7.88 -1.37 -6.31
CA GLU A 29 9.19 -2.04 -6.32
C GLU A 29 10.09 -1.65 -5.13
N GLU A 30 11.23 -1.00 -5.36
CA GLU A 30 12.17 -0.56 -4.33
C GLU A 30 11.82 0.77 -3.64
N HIS A 31 10.72 1.41 -4.04
CA HIS A 31 10.35 2.75 -3.61
C HIS A 31 9.42 2.75 -2.40
N ASP A 32 9.60 3.77 -1.57
CA ASP A 32 8.81 3.93 -0.35
C ASP A 32 7.47 4.61 -0.70
N ILE A 33 6.41 4.21 0.00
CA ILE A 33 5.08 4.81 -0.14
C ILE A 33 4.74 5.54 1.14
N TYR A 34 4.38 6.82 0.99
CA TYR A 34 3.72 7.59 2.02
C TYR A 34 2.21 7.57 1.77
N LEU A 35 1.45 7.05 2.74
CA LEU A 35 0.00 7.06 2.72
C LEU A 35 -0.51 8.12 3.72
N PRO A 36 -1.01 9.27 3.27
CA PRO A 36 -1.60 10.26 4.14
C PRO A 36 -2.80 9.70 4.91
N MET A 37 -2.99 10.09 6.17
CA MET A 37 -4.16 9.68 6.97
C MET A 37 -5.49 10.04 6.29
N VAL A 38 -5.56 11.18 5.60
CA VAL A 38 -6.77 11.61 4.86
C VAL A 38 -7.19 10.59 3.80
N VAL A 39 -6.25 9.85 3.20
CA VAL A 39 -6.57 8.81 2.22
C VAL A 39 -7.30 7.64 2.87
N LEU A 40 -6.93 7.28 4.10
CA LEU A 40 -7.63 6.25 4.86
C LEU A 40 -9.07 6.67 5.19
N GLU A 41 -9.27 7.92 5.58
CA GLU A 41 -10.60 8.50 5.87
C GLU A 41 -11.48 8.51 4.61
N GLU A 42 -10.93 8.93 3.47
CA GLU A 42 -11.64 8.94 2.19
C GLU A 42 -12.00 7.53 1.72
N LEU A 43 -11.09 6.55 1.85
CA LEU A 43 -11.40 5.15 1.58
C LEU A 43 -12.52 4.66 2.50
N ASP A 44 -12.51 5.02 3.78
CA ASP A 44 -13.57 4.56 4.69
C ASP A 44 -14.95 5.10 4.30
N ASN A 45 -15.02 6.33 3.79
CA ASN A 45 -16.25 6.93 3.30
C ASN A 45 -16.77 6.27 2.00
N HIS A 46 -15.88 5.79 1.13
CA HIS A 46 -16.23 5.21 -0.17
C HIS A 46 -16.52 3.69 -0.15
N LYS A 47 -16.52 3.04 1.01
CA LYS A 47 -16.70 1.57 1.14
C LYS A 47 -18.15 1.09 0.91
N THR A 48 -19.12 2.00 0.84
CA THR A 48 -20.55 1.69 0.80
C THR A 48 -21.08 1.47 -0.62
N GLY A 49 -22.09 0.60 -0.74
CA GLY A 49 -22.70 0.28 -2.03
C GLY A 49 -22.08 -0.93 -2.75
N ILE A 50 -22.64 -1.23 -3.92
CA ILE A 50 -22.34 -2.43 -4.72
C ILE A 50 -21.47 -2.15 -5.95
N SER A 51 -21.00 -0.91 -6.10
CA SER A 51 -20.15 -0.53 -7.22
C SER A 51 -18.79 -1.23 -7.17
N GLU A 52 -18.15 -1.33 -8.34
CA GLU A 52 -16.77 -1.81 -8.46
C GLU A 52 -15.80 -0.96 -7.63
N VAL A 53 -15.99 0.36 -7.63
CA VAL A 53 -15.25 1.30 -6.77
C VAL A 53 -15.39 0.92 -5.29
N ALA A 54 -16.62 0.73 -4.81
CA ALA A 54 -16.85 0.35 -3.42
C ALA A 54 -16.24 -1.02 -3.08
N ARG A 55 -16.23 -1.95 -4.04
CA ARG A 55 -15.55 -3.26 -3.92
C ARG A 55 -14.03 -3.08 -3.80
N ASN A 56 -13.42 -2.27 -4.67
CA ASN A 56 -11.98 -1.99 -4.65
C ASN A 56 -11.57 -1.34 -3.34
N VAL A 57 -12.31 -0.32 -2.90
CA VAL A 57 -12.10 0.33 -1.61
C VAL A 57 -12.13 -0.67 -0.44
N ARG A 58 -13.12 -1.57 -0.42
CA ARG A 58 -13.20 -2.63 0.61
C ARG A 58 -12.00 -3.58 0.54
N GLN A 59 -11.50 -3.88 -0.65
CA GLN A 59 -10.32 -4.74 -0.83
C GLN A 59 -9.05 -4.04 -0.36
N THR A 60 -8.82 -2.79 -0.75
CA THR A 60 -7.71 -1.97 -0.27
C THR A 60 -7.69 -1.89 1.25
N ASN A 61 -8.84 -1.58 1.86
CA ASN A 61 -8.93 -1.45 3.32
C ASN A 61 -8.56 -2.77 4.03
N ARG A 62 -9.05 -3.91 3.54
CA ARG A 62 -8.64 -5.23 4.07
C ARG A 62 -7.13 -5.45 3.96
N MET A 63 -6.54 -5.15 2.81
CA MET A 63 -5.10 -5.32 2.60
C MET A 63 -4.26 -4.44 3.52
N LEU A 64 -4.66 -3.17 3.71
CA LEU A 64 -3.99 -2.25 4.64
C LEU A 64 -4.11 -2.76 6.08
N VAL A 65 -5.30 -3.20 6.50
CA VAL A 65 -5.51 -3.80 7.83
C VAL A 65 -4.66 -5.05 8.02
N GLU A 66 -4.58 -5.93 7.03
CA GLU A 66 -3.73 -7.13 7.08
C GLU A 66 -2.25 -6.78 7.24
N LEU A 67 -1.76 -5.78 6.49
CA LEU A 67 -0.37 -5.28 6.59
C LEU A 67 -0.07 -4.74 8.00
N MET A 68 -1.01 -4.01 8.60
CA MET A 68 -0.84 -3.40 9.91
C MET A 68 -1.17 -4.35 11.07
N SER A 69 -1.86 -5.47 10.82
CA SER A 69 -2.45 -6.33 11.86
C SER A 69 -1.45 -6.91 12.86
N ASN A 70 -0.20 -7.12 12.43
CA ASN A 70 0.88 -7.67 13.24
C ASN A 70 1.95 -6.62 13.61
N ALA A 71 1.68 -5.33 13.39
CA ALA A 71 2.60 -4.24 13.66
C ALA A 71 2.16 -3.43 14.89
N THR A 72 3.13 -2.99 15.69
CA THR A 72 2.89 -2.00 16.75
C THR A 72 2.72 -0.61 16.17
N HIS A 73 2.19 0.32 16.97
CA HIS A 73 2.06 1.72 16.57
C HIS A 73 3.41 2.32 16.17
N GLU A 74 4.48 2.04 16.93
CA GLU A 74 5.83 2.52 16.63
C GLU A 74 6.32 1.98 15.29
N GLN A 75 6.04 0.72 14.98
CA GLN A 75 6.41 0.10 13.70
C GLN A 75 5.65 0.74 12.53
N ILE A 76 4.35 1.03 12.69
CA ILE A 76 3.56 1.72 11.67
C ILE A 76 4.12 3.12 11.41
N VAL A 77 4.46 3.87 12.47
CA VAL A 77 5.05 5.21 12.36
C VAL A 77 6.43 5.18 11.71
N SER A 78 7.24 4.16 11.97
CA SER A 78 8.54 3.97 11.30
C SER A 78 8.43 3.52 9.85
N GLY A 79 7.25 3.11 9.40
CA GLY A 79 6.99 2.51 8.10
C GLY A 79 7.04 0.97 8.16
N LEU A 80 6.22 0.35 7.30
CA LEU A 80 6.13 -1.11 7.18
C LEU A 80 6.71 -1.58 5.85
N PRO A 81 7.41 -2.74 5.83
CA PRO A 81 7.84 -3.33 4.58
C PRO A 81 6.62 -3.78 3.79
N ILE A 82 6.56 -3.37 2.52
CA ILE A 82 5.51 -3.80 1.60
C ILE A 82 5.92 -5.16 1.02
N PRO A 83 5.10 -6.21 1.15
CA PRO A 83 5.34 -7.50 0.49
C PRO A 83 5.40 -7.30 -1.02
N SER A 84 6.55 -7.55 -1.64
CA SER A 84 6.64 -7.61 -3.10
C SER A 84 6.19 -8.99 -3.59
N TYR A 85 5.28 -9.04 -4.56
CA TYR A 85 4.91 -10.29 -5.24
C TYR A 85 6.05 -10.93 -6.04
N LEU A 86 7.16 -10.22 -6.27
CA LEU A 86 8.28 -10.72 -7.09
C LEU A 86 9.16 -11.77 -6.39
N ASN A 87 8.99 -11.98 -5.08
CA ASN A 87 9.89 -12.86 -4.31
C ASN A 87 9.34 -14.27 -4.00
N SER A 88 8.17 -14.64 -4.51
CA SER A 88 7.58 -15.98 -4.26
C SER A 88 8.00 -17.08 -5.26
N GLU A 89 8.72 -16.75 -6.34
CA GLU A 89 9.12 -17.73 -7.38
C GLU A 89 10.56 -18.28 -7.23
N GLN A 90 11.26 -18.05 -6.11
CA GLN A 90 12.65 -18.52 -5.93
C GLN A 90 12.91 -19.48 -4.75
N LYS A 91 11.87 -20.10 -4.18
CA LYS A 91 12.07 -21.29 -3.34
C LYS A 91 11.64 -22.55 -4.10
N LYS A 92 12.56 -23.01 -4.94
CA LYS A 92 12.61 -24.37 -5.48
C LYS A 92 12.81 -25.39 -4.37
#